data_AF-A0A2H0VG37-F1
#
_entry.id   AF-A0A2H0VG37-F1
#
_cell.length_a   1.000
_cell.length_b   1.000
_cell.length_c   1.000
_cell.angle_alpha   90.00
_cell.angle_beta   90.00
_cell.angle_gamma   90.00
#
_symmetry.space_group_name_H-M   'P 1'
#
loop_
_entity.id
_entity.type
_entity.pdbx_description
1 polymer ?
#
loop_
_entity_poly.entity_id
_entity_poly.type
_entity_poly.pdbx_seq_one_letter_code
_entity_poly.pdbx_strand_id
1 'polypeptide(L)'
;MNYLKSKGYYSDLYDQTTVERCRWIENFHKEYKAPKAVTKDASKDDLEKITRITLYYDLLFTTGERYLNKEKTIQEWIERDTAKDELYNSAEAPEGIRCLTCSSSMTATFKDLHSPGLDDAKDRVFFMYDCPNKCLPRRAFFDDGEEWKPKPHLCPKCGSELKSDDERKGNKIITTETCVSCSYKKTDELDLSPKKEKVDKDFEKDKARFCLTEEKGQEYIKTKGQLEGMKQLVDELKERDENKDLYDKVAKLKKLTIVQLQKTLAPVLEKKGYIDLSFETPEMEHDVRVAFTVKDGKDGREEYDSRMQLKKSIEGALRSTNWHLMSDGVTYRLGILMGRLRGYEREEDLLKLVERQSTASKVSINP
;
A
#
# COMPACT_ATOMS: atom_id res chain seq x y z
N MET A 1 -0.87 30.52 19.97
CA MET A 1 -1.29 29.36 19.18
C MET A 1 -2.32 29.85 18.18
N ASN A 2 -1.93 29.94 16.92
CA ASN A 2 -2.79 30.46 15.86
C ASN A 2 -3.54 29.31 15.19
N TYR A 3 -2.84 28.18 14.99
CA TYR A 3 -3.34 27.02 14.27
C TYR A 3 -3.73 25.88 15.21
N LEU A 4 -2.93 25.55 16.23
CA LEU A 4 -3.24 24.47 17.16
C LEU A 4 -4.51 24.76 17.97
N LYS A 5 -5.42 23.78 18.01
CA LYS A 5 -6.67 23.83 18.78
C LYS A 5 -6.67 22.81 19.92
N SER A 6 -7.73 22.83 20.73
CA SER A 6 -7.90 21.85 21.80
C SER A 6 -8.16 20.45 21.24
N LYS A 7 -7.80 19.41 22.00
CA LYS A 7 -8.14 18.01 21.63
C LYS A 7 -9.65 17.82 21.42
N GLY A 8 -10.48 18.51 22.21
CA GLY A 8 -11.95 18.50 22.06
C GLY A 8 -12.40 18.97 20.68
N TYR A 9 -11.83 20.08 20.18
CA TYR A 9 -12.12 20.58 18.82
C TYR A 9 -11.84 19.54 17.74
N TYR A 10 -10.68 18.87 17.79
CA TYR A 10 -10.33 17.86 16.80
C TYR A 10 -11.22 16.61 16.89
N SER A 11 -11.62 16.22 18.12
CA SER A 11 -12.58 15.13 18.31
C SER A 11 -13.93 15.47 17.70
N ASP A 12 -14.45 16.68 17.94
CA ASP A 12 -15.74 17.10 17.40
C ASP A 12 -15.69 17.23 15.87
N LEU A 13 -14.59 17.76 15.31
CA LEU A 13 -14.37 17.79 13.87
C LEU A 13 -14.31 16.37 13.26
N TYR A 14 -13.67 15.43 13.96
CA TYR A 14 -13.61 14.04 13.51
C TYR A 14 -15.01 13.41 13.49
N ASP A 15 -15.79 13.63 14.55
CA ASP A 15 -17.16 13.14 14.64
C ASP A 15 -18.06 13.78 13.57
N GLN A 16 -17.90 15.08 13.33
CA GLN A 16 -18.63 15.78 12.27
C GLN A 16 -18.35 15.19 10.89
N THR A 17 -17.07 15.04 10.54
CA THR A 17 -16.70 14.45 9.24
C THR A 17 -17.11 12.98 9.12
N THR A 18 -17.24 12.26 10.25
CA THR A 18 -17.78 10.90 10.29
C THR A 18 -19.26 10.88 9.96
N VAL A 19 -20.05 11.76 10.58
CA VAL A 19 -21.49 11.91 10.31
C VAL A 19 -21.73 12.33 8.86
N GLU A 20 -21.01 13.32 8.36
CA GLU A 20 -21.12 13.78 6.98
C GLU A 20 -20.81 12.65 5.98
N ARG A 21 -19.76 11.86 6.23
CA ARG A 21 -19.42 10.72 5.39
C ARG A 21 -20.52 9.65 5.38
N CYS A 22 -21.07 9.32 6.54
CA CYS A 22 -22.11 8.28 6.63
C CYS A 22 -23.42 8.74 5.98
N ARG A 23 -23.81 10.01 6.16
CA ARG A 23 -24.96 10.59 5.45
C ARG A 23 -24.77 10.59 3.94
N TRP A 24 -23.56 10.90 3.47
CA TRP A 24 -23.23 10.81 2.06
C TRP A 24 -23.40 9.37 1.53
N ILE A 25 -22.95 8.36 2.28
CA ILE A 25 -23.15 6.94 1.93
C ILE A 25 -24.64 6.59 1.84
N GLU A 26 -25.43 7.00 2.84
CA GLU A 26 -26.88 6.76 2.81
C GLU A 26 -27.55 7.42 1.61
N ASN A 27 -27.19 8.65 1.29
CA ASN A 27 -27.73 9.36 0.13
C ASN A 27 -27.28 8.71 -1.18
N PHE A 28 -26.02 8.28 -1.26
CA PHE A 28 -25.51 7.52 -2.40
C PHE A 28 -26.35 6.27 -2.65
N HIS A 29 -26.59 5.43 -1.64
CA HIS A 29 -27.40 4.22 -1.79
C HIS A 29 -28.88 4.49 -2.10
N LYS A 30 -29.44 5.60 -1.61
CA LYS A 30 -30.81 6.02 -1.95
C LYS A 30 -30.94 6.49 -3.39
N GLU A 31 -29.93 7.19 -3.91
CA GLU A 31 -29.94 7.80 -5.25
C GLU A 31 -29.35 6.88 -6.33
N TYR A 32 -28.61 5.85 -5.93
CA TYR A 32 -27.94 4.94 -6.84
C TYR A 32 -28.93 4.17 -7.71
N LYS A 33 -28.66 4.17 -9.02
CA LYS A 33 -29.43 3.42 -10.02
C LYS A 33 -28.53 2.36 -10.64
N ALA A 34 -28.79 1.10 -10.30
CA ALA A 34 -28.02 -0.02 -10.81
C ALA A 34 -28.06 -0.08 -12.36
N PRO A 35 -26.95 -0.45 -13.02
CA PRO A 35 -26.91 -0.63 -14.47
C PRO A 35 -27.90 -1.68 -14.95
N LYS A 36 -28.52 -1.45 -16.12
CA LYS A 36 -29.52 -2.35 -16.72
C LYS A 36 -29.03 -3.81 -16.90
N ALA A 37 -27.72 -4.01 -17.06
CA ALA A 37 -27.12 -5.34 -17.18
C ALA A 37 -27.27 -6.18 -15.90
N VAL A 38 -27.30 -5.53 -14.73
CA VAL A 38 -27.42 -6.18 -13.41
C VAL A 38 -28.88 -6.40 -13.03
N THR A 39 -29.78 -5.53 -13.50
CA THR A 39 -31.21 -5.55 -13.13
C THR A 39 -32.08 -6.36 -14.09
N LYS A 40 -31.52 -6.99 -15.13
CA LYS A 40 -32.27 -7.61 -16.23
C LYS A 40 -33.17 -8.76 -15.75
N ASP A 41 -32.67 -9.53 -14.78
CA ASP A 41 -33.30 -10.75 -14.26
C ASP A 41 -33.67 -10.64 -12.76
N ALA A 42 -33.40 -9.49 -12.13
CA ALA A 42 -33.65 -9.28 -10.69
C ALA A 42 -35.01 -8.60 -10.46
N SER A 43 -35.77 -9.08 -9.48
CA SER A 43 -37.00 -8.42 -9.07
C SER A 43 -36.71 -7.10 -8.34
N LYS A 44 -37.69 -6.19 -8.26
CA LYS A 44 -37.56 -4.95 -7.49
C LYS A 44 -37.28 -5.22 -5.99
N ASP A 45 -37.90 -6.26 -5.44
CA ASP A 45 -37.72 -6.67 -4.04
C ASP A 45 -36.30 -7.19 -3.78
N ASP A 46 -35.72 -7.94 -4.72
CA ASP A 46 -34.33 -8.39 -4.63
C ASP A 46 -33.34 -7.23 -4.67
N LEU A 47 -33.57 -6.25 -5.55
CA LEU A 47 -32.72 -5.05 -5.64
C LEU A 47 -32.79 -4.19 -4.37
N GLU A 48 -33.96 -4.10 -3.74
CA GLU A 48 -34.12 -3.38 -2.47
C GLU A 48 -33.39 -4.11 -1.32
N LYS A 49 -33.52 -5.44 -1.24
CA LYS A 49 -32.79 -6.26 -0.27
C LYS A 49 -31.29 -6.14 -0.43
N ILE A 50 -30.79 -6.21 -1.66
CA ILE A 50 -29.36 -6.05 -1.97
C ILE A 50 -28.89 -4.66 -1.55
N THR A 51 -29.57 -3.59 -1.96
CA THR A 51 -29.23 -2.22 -1.56
C THR A 51 -29.18 -2.07 -0.04
N ARG A 52 -30.14 -2.66 0.69
CA ARG A 52 -30.14 -2.62 2.16
C ARG A 52 -28.97 -3.37 2.78
N ILE A 53 -28.61 -4.52 2.24
CA ILE A 53 -27.45 -5.31 2.69
C ILE A 53 -26.15 -4.55 2.40
N THR A 54 -25.99 -4.00 1.19
CA THR A 54 -24.80 -3.24 0.82
C THR A 54 -24.66 -1.98 1.68
N LEU A 55 -25.75 -1.23 1.88
CA LEU A 55 -25.74 -0.08 2.78
C LEU A 55 -25.35 -0.46 4.21
N TYR A 56 -25.87 -1.57 4.73
CA TYR A 56 -25.51 -2.07 6.05
C TYR A 56 -24.00 -2.34 6.17
N TYR A 57 -23.41 -3.06 5.22
CA TYR A 57 -21.98 -3.36 5.22
C TYR A 57 -21.12 -2.11 4.99
N ASP A 58 -21.49 -1.23 4.07
CA ASP A 58 -20.75 0.02 3.84
C ASP A 58 -20.71 0.89 5.10
N LEU A 59 -21.84 0.99 5.82
CA LEU A 59 -21.89 1.69 7.10
C LEU A 59 -21.10 0.96 8.18
N LEU A 60 -21.20 -0.37 8.27
CA LEU A 60 -20.45 -1.17 9.24
C LEU A 60 -18.94 -0.97 9.08
N PHE A 61 -18.42 -1.15 7.86
CA PHE A 61 -16.99 -0.97 7.58
C PHE A 61 -16.57 0.49 7.71
N THR A 62 -17.36 1.45 7.22
CA THR A 62 -16.99 2.87 7.34
C THR A 62 -16.93 3.29 8.81
N THR A 63 -17.96 3.02 9.60
CA THR A 63 -17.98 3.42 11.01
C THR A 63 -16.93 2.67 11.83
N GLY A 64 -16.73 1.39 11.55
CA GLY A 64 -15.70 0.55 12.16
C GLY A 64 -14.27 1.03 11.88
N GLU A 65 -13.91 1.26 10.62
CA GLU A 65 -12.59 1.80 10.26
C GLU A 65 -12.36 3.20 10.82
N ARG A 66 -13.40 4.04 10.86
CA ARG A 66 -13.27 5.38 11.44
C ARG A 66 -13.08 5.32 12.95
N TYR A 67 -13.75 4.41 13.65
CA TYR A 67 -13.47 4.17 15.07
C TYR A 67 -12.01 3.76 15.29
N LEU A 68 -11.49 2.80 14.52
CA LEU A 68 -10.10 2.34 14.63
C LEU A 68 -9.07 3.44 14.37
N ASN A 69 -9.34 4.32 13.42
CA ASN A 69 -8.40 5.36 12.99
C ASN A 69 -8.59 6.69 13.73
N LYS A 70 -9.57 6.82 14.63
CA LYS A 70 -9.94 8.10 15.26
C LYS A 70 -8.77 8.75 15.99
N GLU A 71 -8.15 8.04 16.95
CA GLU A 71 -7.07 8.61 17.76
C GLU A 71 -5.86 8.94 16.90
N LYS A 72 -5.49 8.05 15.96
CA LYS A 72 -4.40 8.27 15.02
C LYS A 72 -4.63 9.54 14.18
N THR A 73 -5.82 9.70 13.62
CA THR A 73 -6.14 10.86 12.77
C THR A 73 -6.13 12.16 13.57
N ILE A 74 -6.69 12.14 14.79
CA ILE A 74 -6.68 13.31 15.68
C ILE A 74 -5.24 13.69 16.02
N GLN A 75 -4.39 12.72 16.31
CA GLN A 75 -2.98 12.95 16.60
C GLN A 75 -2.25 13.54 15.40
N GLU A 76 -2.46 13.01 14.19
CA GLU A 76 -1.91 13.57 12.95
C GLU A 76 -2.33 15.02 12.73
N TRP A 77 -3.58 15.38 13.02
CA TRP A 77 -4.04 16.77 12.93
C TRP A 77 -3.40 17.68 13.98
N ILE A 78 -3.26 17.21 15.22
CA ILE A 78 -2.57 17.93 16.30
C ILE A 78 -1.11 18.17 15.92
N GLU A 79 -0.40 17.15 15.45
CA GLU A 79 1.00 17.24 15.04
C GLU A 79 1.18 18.20 13.88
N ARG A 80 0.32 18.10 12.85
CA ARG A 80 0.33 19.02 11.71
C ARG A 80 0.14 20.47 12.17
N ASP A 81 -0.85 20.75 13.01
CA ASP A 81 -1.15 22.12 13.43
C ASP A 81 -0.13 22.64 14.45
N THR A 82 0.51 21.74 15.21
CA THR A 82 1.69 22.06 16.05
C THR A 82 2.87 22.47 15.19
N ALA A 83 3.20 21.69 14.15
CA ALA A 83 4.28 22.02 13.22
C ALA A 83 4.02 23.35 12.50
N LYS A 84 2.76 23.66 12.17
CA LYS A 84 2.35 24.97 11.61
C LYS A 84 2.59 26.12 12.59
N ASP A 85 2.20 25.95 13.85
CA ASP A 85 2.46 26.95 14.89
C ASP A 85 3.97 27.13 15.12
N GLU A 86 4.76 26.06 15.13
CA GLU A 86 6.22 26.13 15.26
C GLU A 86 6.87 26.85 14.09
N LEU A 87 6.54 26.48 12.85
CA LEU A 87 7.01 27.15 11.63
C LEU A 87 6.63 28.63 11.63
N TYR A 88 5.36 28.94 11.90
CA TYR A 88 4.89 30.31 11.96
C TYR A 88 5.63 31.11 13.04
N ASN A 89 5.82 30.57 14.24
CA ASN A 89 6.44 31.33 15.33
C ASN A 89 7.95 31.51 15.14
N SER A 90 8.65 30.51 14.58
CA SER A 90 10.10 30.54 14.37
C SER A 90 10.54 31.31 13.13
N ALA A 91 9.64 31.51 12.14
CA ALA A 91 9.99 32.23 10.93
C ALA A 91 10.30 33.72 11.20
N GLU A 92 11.46 34.16 10.73
CA GLU A 92 11.90 35.55 10.78
C GLU A 92 11.73 36.22 9.42
N ALA A 93 11.38 37.51 9.43
CA ALA A 93 11.20 38.27 8.21
C ALA A 93 12.57 38.55 7.57
N PRO A 94 12.75 38.30 6.26
CA PRO A 94 13.98 38.67 5.55
C PRO A 94 14.39 40.14 5.75
N GLU A 95 15.68 40.36 6.01
CA GLU A 95 16.23 41.70 6.21
C GLU A 95 16.69 42.37 4.90
N GLY A 96 16.96 43.68 4.96
CA GLY A 96 17.56 44.42 3.83
C GLY A 96 16.61 44.74 2.68
N ILE A 97 15.30 44.52 2.84
CA ILE A 97 14.30 44.80 1.81
C ILE A 97 14.13 46.30 1.59
N ARG A 98 14.29 46.74 0.34
CA ARG A 98 14.15 48.15 -0.08
C ARG A 98 12.98 48.35 -1.05
N CYS A 99 12.37 49.54 -0.96
CA CYS A 99 11.33 49.97 -1.89
C CYS A 99 11.92 50.22 -3.27
N LEU A 100 11.29 49.67 -4.31
CA LEU A 100 11.73 49.86 -5.70
C LEU A 100 11.52 51.31 -6.20
N THR A 101 10.62 52.06 -5.57
CA THR A 101 10.27 53.42 -6.00
C THR A 101 11.13 54.50 -5.33
N CYS A 102 11.34 54.41 -4.01
CA CYS A 102 12.04 55.44 -3.23
C CYS A 102 13.31 54.96 -2.53
N SER A 103 13.68 53.68 -2.70
CA SER A 103 14.86 53.04 -2.11
C SER A 103 14.96 53.06 -0.58
N SER A 104 13.93 53.55 0.12
CA SER A 104 13.86 53.51 1.58
C SER A 104 13.77 52.06 2.08
N SER A 105 14.31 51.82 3.27
CA SER A 105 14.16 50.53 3.96
C SER A 105 12.68 50.26 4.23
N MET A 106 12.24 49.03 3.93
CA MET A 106 10.87 48.61 4.18
C MET A 106 10.79 47.81 5.48
N THR A 107 9.60 47.76 6.07
CA THR A 107 9.33 47.01 7.30
C THR A 107 8.26 45.96 7.04
N ALA A 108 8.46 44.75 7.55
CA ALA A 108 7.44 43.70 7.52
C ALA A 108 6.26 44.13 8.41
N THR A 109 5.08 44.27 7.82
CA THR A 109 3.84 44.69 8.52
C THR A 109 2.79 43.60 8.57
N PHE A 110 2.98 42.53 7.79
CA PHE A 110 2.08 41.40 7.73
C PHE A 110 2.88 40.11 7.70
N LYS A 111 2.39 39.10 8.42
CA LYS A 111 2.95 37.76 8.51
C LYS A 111 1.78 36.79 8.48
N ASP A 112 1.86 35.79 7.60
CA ASP A 112 0.83 34.77 7.50
C ASP A 112 1.43 33.46 6.96
N LEU A 113 0.75 32.34 7.23
CA LEU A 113 1.17 31.03 6.78
C LEU A 113 0.61 30.79 5.37
N HIS A 114 1.51 30.57 4.42
CA HIS A 114 1.17 30.16 3.08
C HIS A 114 1.14 28.63 3.00
N SER A 115 -0.07 28.06 2.96
CA SER A 115 -0.31 26.66 2.62
C SER A 115 -0.75 26.58 1.14
N PRO A 116 0.17 26.38 0.18
CA PRO A 116 -0.21 26.12 -1.19
C PRO A 116 -1.04 24.82 -1.23
N GLY A 117 -2.09 24.78 -2.05
CA GLY A 117 -3.05 23.68 -2.09
C GLY A 117 -2.46 22.35 -2.60
N LEU A 118 -3.27 21.56 -3.31
CA LEU A 118 -2.93 20.19 -3.73
C LEU A 118 -1.73 20.05 -4.71
N ASP A 119 -1.22 21.15 -5.29
CA ASP A 119 -0.28 21.14 -6.42
C ASP A 119 1.13 21.67 -6.06
N ASP A 120 1.81 21.07 -5.09
CA ASP A 120 3.19 21.38 -4.67
C ASP A 120 3.40 22.71 -3.91
N ALA A 121 3.45 22.65 -2.58
CA ALA A 121 4.62 23.04 -1.79
C ALA A 121 4.43 22.67 -0.30
N LYS A 122 5.53 22.68 0.46
CA LYS A 122 5.49 22.68 1.92
C LYS A 122 4.87 23.99 2.41
N ASP A 123 4.29 23.96 3.61
CA ASP A 123 3.90 25.19 4.29
C ASP A 123 5.12 26.13 4.37
N ARG A 124 4.92 27.40 4.03
CA ARG A 124 5.93 28.48 4.08
C ARG A 124 5.33 29.67 4.80
N VAL A 125 6.16 30.54 5.36
CA VAL A 125 5.67 31.77 5.98
C VAL A 125 5.95 32.91 5.03
N PHE A 126 4.92 33.71 4.73
CA PHE A 126 5.09 34.88 3.89
C PHE A 126 4.96 36.16 4.71
N PHE A 127 5.78 37.13 4.35
CA PHE A 127 5.85 38.44 4.96
C PHE A 127 5.55 39.50 3.91
N MET A 128 4.62 40.42 4.20
CA MET A 128 4.42 41.59 3.35
C MET A 128 5.09 42.81 3.97
N TYR A 129 5.71 43.61 3.11
CA TYR A 129 6.48 44.78 3.48
C TYR A 129 5.76 46.05 3.03
N ASP A 130 5.62 46.98 3.96
CA ASP A 130 5.16 48.32 3.67
C ASP A 130 6.33 49.29 3.56
N CYS A 131 6.23 50.21 2.60
CA CYS A 131 7.12 51.34 2.50
C CYS A 131 6.66 52.43 3.48
N PRO A 132 7.57 53.03 4.28
CA PRO A 132 7.23 54.17 5.15
C PRO A 132 6.59 55.35 4.41
N ASN A 133 6.96 55.54 3.15
CA ASN A 133 6.42 56.58 2.26
C ASN A 133 5.11 56.16 1.56
N LYS A 134 4.53 55.01 1.91
CA LYS A 134 3.29 54.45 1.33
C LYS A 134 3.35 54.24 -0.19
N CYS A 135 4.54 53.99 -0.74
CA CYS A 135 4.71 53.64 -2.14
C CYS A 135 4.06 52.28 -2.46
N LEU A 136 3.49 52.17 -3.66
CA LEU A 136 3.03 50.92 -4.26
C LEU A 136 3.94 50.55 -5.46
N PRO A 137 4.03 49.26 -5.83
CA PRO A 137 3.40 48.11 -5.18
C PRO A 137 4.09 47.70 -3.87
N ARG A 138 3.33 47.03 -2.99
CA ARG A 138 3.90 46.30 -1.85
C ARG A 138 4.74 45.13 -2.35
N ARG A 139 5.70 44.70 -1.54
CA ARG A 139 6.51 43.52 -1.81
C ARG A 139 6.22 42.46 -0.77
N ALA A 140 6.27 41.20 -1.18
CA ALA A 140 6.06 40.07 -0.29
C ALA A 140 7.17 39.05 -0.50
N PHE A 141 7.65 38.45 0.58
CA PHE A 141 8.73 37.48 0.58
C PHE A 141 8.38 36.30 1.45
N PHE A 142 8.85 35.12 1.07
CA PHE A 142 8.84 33.95 1.92
C PHE A 142 9.97 33.98 2.95
N ASP A 143 9.89 33.11 3.94
CA ASP A 143 10.85 32.94 5.04
C ASP A 143 12.25 32.52 4.58
N ASP A 144 12.39 31.96 3.37
CA ASP A 144 13.67 31.66 2.73
C ASP A 144 14.22 32.83 1.88
N GLY A 145 13.54 33.97 1.86
CA GLY A 145 13.93 35.16 1.11
C GLY A 145 13.47 35.18 -0.35
N GLU A 146 12.74 34.17 -0.84
CA GLU A 146 12.16 34.20 -2.19
C GLU A 146 11.04 35.26 -2.27
N GLU A 147 11.07 36.11 -3.30
CA GLU A 147 10.01 37.12 -3.52
C GLU A 147 8.76 36.46 -4.10
N TRP A 148 7.62 36.61 -3.42
CA TRP A 148 6.34 36.17 -3.92
C TRP A 148 5.89 37.05 -5.09
N LYS A 149 5.52 36.40 -6.19
CA LYS A 149 4.97 37.05 -7.38
C LYS A 149 3.60 36.47 -7.70
N PRO A 150 2.57 37.32 -7.93
CA PRO A 150 1.26 36.84 -8.32
C PRO A 150 1.37 36.11 -9.66
N LYS A 151 0.77 34.93 -9.76
CA LYS A 151 0.66 34.22 -11.03
C LYS A 151 -0.30 34.99 -11.94
N PRO A 152 0.06 35.27 -13.20
CA PRO A 152 -0.82 35.98 -14.10
C PRO A 152 -2.05 35.15 -14.45
N HIS A 153 -3.20 35.80 -14.50
CA HIS A 153 -4.44 35.22 -15.00
C HIS A 153 -4.41 35.26 -16.52
N LEU A 154 -4.44 34.09 -17.17
CA LEU A 154 -4.36 34.00 -18.63
C LEU A 154 -5.75 33.90 -19.25
N CYS A 155 -5.94 34.59 -20.38
CA CYS A 155 -7.19 34.57 -21.10
C CYS A 155 -7.48 33.18 -21.67
N PRO A 156 -8.66 32.59 -21.40
CA PRO A 156 -9.00 31.25 -21.91
C PRO A 156 -9.15 31.19 -23.43
N LYS A 157 -9.31 32.34 -24.10
CA LYS A 157 -9.48 32.42 -25.57
C LYS A 157 -8.18 32.58 -26.33
N CYS A 158 -7.20 33.31 -25.79
CA CYS A 158 -6.00 33.71 -26.54
C CYS A 158 -4.70 33.60 -25.75
N GLY A 159 -4.74 33.19 -24.49
CA GLY A 159 -3.55 33.03 -23.64
C GLY A 159 -2.87 34.33 -23.20
N SER A 160 -3.36 35.51 -23.62
CA SER A 160 -2.83 36.80 -23.15
C SER A 160 -3.21 37.06 -21.69
N GLU A 161 -2.35 37.77 -20.96
CA GLU A 161 -2.62 38.23 -19.59
C GLU A 161 -3.91 39.05 -19.49
N LEU A 162 -4.73 38.74 -18.48
CA LEU A 162 -5.95 39.47 -18.15
C LEU A 162 -5.60 40.64 -17.22
N LYS A 163 -6.20 41.81 -17.49
CA LYS A 163 -6.25 42.90 -16.53
C LYS A 163 -7.39 42.65 -15.57
N SER A 164 -7.16 42.81 -14.27
CA SER A 164 -8.18 42.63 -13.23
C SER A 164 -8.43 43.95 -12.53
N ASP A 165 -9.70 44.30 -12.38
CA ASP A 165 -10.19 45.46 -11.64
C ASP A 165 -11.21 44.98 -10.61
N ASP A 166 -11.13 45.44 -9.37
CA ASP A 166 -12.08 45.11 -8.32
C ASP A 166 -12.85 46.34 -7.82
N GLU A 167 -14.14 46.14 -7.50
CA GLU A 167 -15.01 47.14 -6.92
C GLU A 167 -15.77 46.55 -5.73
N ARG A 168 -15.68 47.20 -4.56
CA ARG A 168 -16.43 46.80 -3.37
C ARG A 168 -17.76 47.55 -3.27
N LYS A 169 -18.87 46.81 -3.29
CA LYS A 169 -20.24 47.29 -3.08
C LYS A 169 -20.83 46.70 -1.81
N GLY A 170 -20.61 47.38 -0.68
CA GLY A 170 -21.07 46.91 0.64
C GLY A 170 -20.42 45.56 1.02
N ASN A 171 -21.25 44.51 1.10
CA ASN A 171 -20.81 43.15 1.39
C ASN A 171 -20.40 42.36 0.14
N LYS A 172 -20.39 42.95 -1.05
CA LYS A 172 -20.03 42.27 -2.28
C LYS A 172 -18.72 42.84 -2.81
N ILE A 173 -17.80 41.98 -3.22
CA ILE A 173 -16.63 42.35 -4.01
C ILE A 173 -16.88 41.85 -5.43
N ILE A 174 -16.85 42.76 -6.39
CA ILE A 174 -17.03 42.45 -7.80
C ILE A 174 -15.67 42.56 -8.47
N THR A 175 -15.14 41.44 -8.94
CA THR A 175 -13.88 41.39 -9.68
C THR A 175 -14.18 41.25 -11.16
N THR A 176 -13.63 42.14 -11.97
CA THR A 176 -13.80 42.15 -13.42
C THR A 176 -12.45 41.91 -14.08
N GLU A 177 -12.33 40.81 -14.82
CA GLU A 177 -11.14 40.49 -15.62
C GLU A 177 -11.41 40.80 -17.09
N THR A 178 -10.54 41.60 -17.72
CA THR A 178 -10.65 42.00 -19.13
C THR A 178 -9.39 41.66 -19.90
N CYS A 179 -9.54 40.99 -21.04
CA CYS A 179 -8.46 40.73 -21.99
C CYS A 179 -8.33 41.88 -22.98
N VAL A 180 -7.17 42.52 -23.02
CA VAL A 180 -6.87 43.60 -23.97
C VAL A 180 -6.72 43.09 -25.41
N SER A 181 -6.26 41.84 -25.62
CA SER A 181 -6.00 41.27 -26.95
C SER A 181 -7.27 40.83 -27.71
N CYS A 182 -8.30 40.35 -27.00
CA CYS A 182 -9.47 39.73 -27.64
C CYS A 182 -10.82 40.17 -27.06
N SER A 183 -10.82 41.22 -26.24
CA SER A 183 -12.02 41.80 -25.61
C SER A 183 -12.83 40.83 -24.75
N TYR A 184 -12.24 39.71 -24.32
CA TYR A 184 -12.85 38.81 -23.34
C TYR A 184 -13.07 39.56 -22.03
N LYS A 185 -14.23 39.37 -21.40
CA LYS A 185 -14.58 39.96 -20.11
C LYS A 185 -15.24 38.90 -19.23
N LYS A 186 -14.78 38.80 -17.98
CA LYS A 186 -15.36 37.96 -16.93
C LYS A 186 -15.65 38.82 -15.72
N THR A 187 -16.77 38.59 -15.06
CA THR A 187 -17.11 39.27 -13.81
C THR A 187 -17.49 38.21 -12.79
N ASP A 188 -16.78 38.21 -11.67
CA ASP A 188 -17.01 37.33 -10.53
C ASP A 188 -17.48 38.17 -9.34
N GLU A 189 -18.43 37.64 -8.58
CA GLU A 189 -18.99 38.31 -7.40
C GLU A 189 -18.73 37.45 -6.15
N LEU A 190 -18.04 38.04 -5.18
CA LEU A 190 -17.81 37.45 -3.87
C LEU A 190 -18.72 38.11 -2.83
N ASP A 191 -19.70 37.37 -2.32
CA ASP A 191 -20.57 37.81 -1.22
C ASP A 191 -19.93 37.50 0.14
N LEU A 192 -19.63 38.55 0.89
CA LEU A 192 -19.04 38.53 2.23
C LEU A 192 -20.10 38.46 3.35
N SER A 193 -21.38 38.34 3.00
CA SER A 193 -22.45 38.24 3.99
C SER A 193 -22.30 36.95 4.82
N PRO A 194 -22.46 37.02 6.16
CA PRO A 194 -22.33 35.85 7.01
C PRO A 194 -23.37 34.80 6.62
N LYS A 195 -22.92 33.63 6.17
CA LYS A 195 -23.78 32.48 5.95
C LYS A 195 -24.29 32.04 7.32
N LYS A 196 -25.60 32.13 7.56
CA LYS A 196 -26.21 31.55 8.77
C LYS A 196 -25.96 30.05 8.74
N GLU A 197 -25.16 29.57 9.68
CA GLU A 197 -24.99 28.14 9.90
C GLU A 197 -26.37 27.54 10.20
N LYS A 198 -26.77 26.57 9.38
CA LYS A 198 -28.00 25.85 9.61
C LYS A 198 -27.75 24.92 10.78
N VAL A 199 -28.47 25.15 11.88
CA VAL A 199 -28.44 24.23 13.03
C VAL A 199 -28.95 22.88 12.57
N ASP A 200 -28.07 21.89 12.55
CA ASP A 200 -28.38 20.52 12.20
C ASP A 200 -29.01 19.81 13.39
N LYS A 201 -30.33 19.65 13.34
CA LYS A 201 -31.13 19.07 14.43
C LYS A 201 -30.88 17.57 14.61
N ASP A 202 -30.42 16.89 13.56
CA ASP A 202 -30.23 15.45 13.56
C ASP A 202 -28.78 15.05 13.89
N PHE A 203 -27.88 16.03 14.06
CA PHE A 203 -26.46 15.80 14.28
C PHE A 203 -26.17 14.87 15.47
N GLU A 204 -26.72 15.16 16.65
CA GLU A 204 -26.47 14.35 17.85
C GLU A 204 -27.01 12.92 17.73
N LYS A 205 -28.15 12.76 17.03
CA LYS A 205 -28.73 11.45 16.77
C LYS A 205 -27.85 10.64 15.82
N ASP A 206 -27.37 11.27 14.75
CA ASP A 206 -26.50 10.62 13.77
C ASP A 206 -25.10 10.36 14.34
N LYS A 207 -24.58 11.26 15.18
CA LYS A 207 -23.34 11.05 15.94
C LYS A 207 -23.44 9.81 16.81
N ALA A 208 -24.51 9.66 17.59
CA ALA A 208 -24.74 8.47 18.42
C ALA A 208 -24.86 7.16 17.61
N ARG A 209 -25.27 7.25 16.34
CA ARG A 209 -25.40 6.11 15.43
C ARG A 209 -24.10 5.75 14.72
N PHE A 210 -23.38 6.75 14.22
CA PHE A 210 -22.24 6.58 13.32
C PHE A 210 -20.88 6.62 14.04
N CYS A 211 -20.76 7.38 15.14
CA CYS A 211 -19.56 7.35 15.97
C CYS A 211 -19.69 6.20 16.96
N LEU A 212 -18.97 5.10 16.71
CA LEU A 212 -19.08 3.90 17.53
C LEU A 212 -18.60 4.15 18.96
N THR A 213 -19.31 3.51 19.90
CA THR A 213 -18.84 3.35 21.27
C THR A 213 -17.75 2.28 21.32
N GLU A 214 -17.02 2.23 22.44
CA GLU A 214 -16.00 1.21 22.68
C GLU A 214 -16.53 -0.21 22.44
N GLU A 215 -17.70 -0.54 23.01
CA GLU A 215 -18.31 -1.87 22.87
C GLU A 215 -18.56 -2.26 21.41
N LYS A 216 -19.17 -1.37 20.62
CA LYS A 216 -19.44 -1.61 19.20
C LYS A 216 -18.16 -1.62 18.36
N GLY A 217 -17.18 -0.81 18.75
CA GLY A 217 -15.86 -0.82 18.13
C GLY A 217 -15.15 -2.17 18.30
N GLN A 218 -15.18 -2.73 19.51
CA GLN A 218 -14.61 -4.06 19.78
C GLN A 218 -15.35 -5.18 19.04
N GLU A 219 -16.68 -5.08 18.93
CA GLU A 219 -17.48 -6.01 18.12
C GLU A 219 -17.03 -5.98 16.65
N TYR A 220 -16.86 -4.78 16.07
CA TYR A 220 -16.35 -4.62 14.72
C TYR A 220 -14.96 -5.23 14.53
N ILE A 221 -14.03 -5.01 15.47
CA ILE A 221 -12.68 -5.58 15.41
C ILE A 221 -12.74 -7.10 15.34
N LYS A 222 -13.59 -7.72 16.16
CA LYS A 222 -13.79 -9.17 16.16
C LYS A 222 -14.36 -9.65 14.81
N THR A 223 -15.39 -8.99 14.31
CA THR A 223 -16.00 -9.32 13.00
C THR A 223 -15.00 -9.17 11.87
N LYS A 224 -14.18 -8.11 11.87
CA LYS A 224 -13.13 -7.88 10.88
C LYS A 224 -12.10 -9.03 10.90
N GLY A 225 -11.62 -9.42 12.08
CA GLY A 225 -10.69 -10.54 12.21
C GLY A 225 -11.26 -11.87 11.72
N GLN A 226 -12.56 -12.12 11.95
CA GLN A 226 -13.24 -13.31 11.41
C GLN A 226 -13.32 -13.30 9.89
N LEU A 227 -13.63 -12.14 9.28
CA LEU A 227 -13.68 -11.98 7.83
C LEU A 227 -12.30 -12.14 7.18
N GLU A 228 -11.26 -11.60 7.80
CA GLU A 228 -9.87 -11.76 7.35
C GLU A 228 -9.42 -13.24 7.39
N GLY A 229 -9.76 -13.96 8.47
CA GLY A 229 -9.49 -15.40 8.56
C GLY A 229 -10.26 -16.22 7.50
N MET A 230 -11.53 -15.87 7.23
CA MET A 230 -12.29 -16.52 6.16
C MET A 230 -11.70 -16.25 4.78
N LYS A 231 -11.19 -15.03 4.53
CA LYS A 231 -10.49 -14.70 3.29
C LYS A 231 -9.26 -15.58 3.09
N GLN A 232 -8.44 -15.74 4.12
CA GLN A 232 -7.25 -16.61 4.07
C GLN A 232 -7.62 -18.06 3.70
N LEU A 233 -8.66 -18.62 4.34
CA LEU A 233 -9.13 -19.96 4.01
C LEU A 233 -9.62 -20.09 2.56
N VAL A 234 -10.34 -19.08 2.04
CA VAL A 234 -10.79 -19.07 0.64
C VAL A 234 -9.60 -18.98 -0.32
N ASP A 235 -8.59 -18.17 0.01
CA ASP A 235 -7.38 -18.03 -0.80
C ASP A 235 -6.57 -19.35 -0.81
N GLU A 236 -6.44 -20.03 0.34
CA GLU A 236 -5.83 -21.36 0.44
C GLU A 236 -6.59 -22.43 -0.38
N LEU A 237 -7.93 -22.41 -0.33
CA LEU A 237 -8.76 -23.33 -1.12
C LEU A 237 -8.59 -23.09 -2.62
N LYS A 238 -8.55 -21.82 -3.05
CA LYS A 238 -8.31 -21.46 -4.45
C LYS A 238 -6.92 -21.89 -4.90
N GLU A 239 -5.88 -21.68 -4.08
CA GLU A 239 -4.52 -22.13 -4.40
C GLU A 239 -4.50 -23.65 -4.62
N ARG A 240 -5.19 -24.41 -3.77
CA ARG A 240 -5.31 -25.88 -3.91
C ARG A 240 -6.06 -26.30 -5.16
N ASP A 241 -7.14 -25.61 -5.51
CA ASP A 241 -7.92 -25.90 -6.72
C ASP A 241 -7.13 -25.56 -8.00
N GLU A 242 -6.41 -24.43 -8.01
CA GLU A 242 -5.57 -24.00 -9.14
C GLU A 242 -4.35 -24.91 -9.34
N ASN A 243 -3.76 -25.40 -8.23
CA ASN A 243 -2.57 -26.25 -8.25
C ASN A 243 -2.88 -27.74 -8.07
N LYS A 244 -4.13 -28.17 -8.31
CA LYS A 244 -4.59 -29.54 -8.09
C LYS A 244 -3.68 -30.60 -8.72
N ASP A 245 -3.18 -30.35 -9.93
CA ASP A 245 -2.24 -31.25 -10.62
C ASP A 245 -0.90 -31.41 -9.89
N LEU A 246 -0.43 -30.38 -9.19
CA LEU A 246 0.79 -30.41 -8.38
C LEU A 246 0.54 -31.13 -7.05
N TYR A 247 -0.58 -30.86 -6.38
CA TYR A 247 -0.99 -31.56 -5.16
C TYR A 247 -1.22 -33.06 -5.41
N ASP A 248 -1.83 -33.44 -6.54
CA ASP A 248 -2.00 -34.84 -6.95
C ASP A 248 -0.64 -35.53 -7.19
N LYS A 249 0.35 -34.80 -7.72
CA LYS A 249 1.71 -35.32 -7.88
C LYS A 249 2.43 -35.46 -6.54
N VAL A 250 2.26 -34.51 -5.61
CA VAL A 250 2.79 -34.60 -4.24
C VAL A 250 2.19 -35.82 -3.52
N ALA A 251 0.88 -36.06 -3.66
CA ALA A 251 0.22 -37.23 -3.09
C ALA A 251 0.75 -38.56 -3.64
N LYS A 252 1.27 -38.57 -4.87
CA LYS A 252 1.88 -39.74 -5.52
C LYS A 252 3.36 -39.94 -5.16
N LEU A 253 4.02 -39.00 -4.49
CA LEU A 253 5.41 -39.16 -4.06
C LEU A 253 5.52 -40.22 -2.97
N LYS A 254 6.48 -41.14 -3.12
CA LYS A 254 6.81 -42.10 -2.07
C LYS A 254 7.60 -41.39 -0.97
N LYS A 255 6.98 -41.21 0.19
CA LYS A 255 7.65 -40.72 1.40
C LYS A 255 8.49 -41.84 2.00
N LEU A 256 9.77 -41.87 1.69
CA LEU A 256 10.70 -42.88 2.20
C LEU A 256 11.33 -42.40 3.51
N THR A 257 11.45 -43.30 4.47
CA THR A 257 12.32 -43.10 5.63
C THR A 257 13.80 -43.35 5.26
N ILE A 258 14.76 -42.95 6.09
CA ILE A 258 16.20 -43.20 5.85
C ILE A 258 16.49 -44.70 5.63
N VAL A 259 15.81 -45.58 6.39
CA VAL A 259 15.96 -47.04 6.25
C VAL A 259 15.43 -47.51 4.89
N GLN A 260 14.31 -46.97 4.44
CA GLN A 260 13.74 -47.30 3.13
C GLN A 260 14.55 -46.71 1.99
N LEU A 261 15.14 -45.53 2.18
CA LEU A 261 16.05 -44.88 1.25
C LEU A 261 17.27 -45.77 1.00
N GLN A 262 17.92 -46.28 2.05
CA GLN A 262 19.05 -47.20 1.93
C GLN A 262 18.68 -48.48 1.18
N LYS A 263 17.55 -49.09 1.52
CA LYS A 263 17.03 -50.29 0.83
C LYS A 263 16.70 -50.05 -0.64
N THR A 264 16.36 -48.81 -1.01
CA THR A 264 16.06 -48.44 -2.39
C THR A 264 17.33 -48.16 -3.20
N LEU A 265 18.31 -47.48 -2.60
CA LEU A 265 19.53 -47.07 -3.30
C LEU A 265 20.57 -48.19 -3.40
N ALA A 266 20.82 -48.96 -2.34
CA ALA A 266 21.90 -49.96 -2.33
C ALA A 266 21.83 -50.94 -3.52
N PRO A 267 20.67 -51.58 -3.84
CA PRO A 267 20.60 -52.51 -4.97
C PRO A 267 20.80 -51.85 -6.34
N VAL A 268 20.42 -50.56 -6.47
CA VAL A 268 20.58 -49.81 -7.73
C VAL A 268 22.06 -49.46 -7.95
N LEU A 269 22.76 -49.11 -6.88
CA LEU A 269 24.17 -48.73 -6.91
C LEU A 269 25.09 -49.95 -7.07
N GLU A 270 24.81 -51.06 -6.38
CA GLU A 270 25.57 -52.31 -6.49
C GLU A 270 25.53 -52.87 -7.92
N LYS A 271 24.37 -52.83 -8.60
CA LYS A 271 24.25 -53.23 -10.02
C LYS A 271 25.14 -52.41 -10.95
N LYS A 272 25.51 -51.19 -10.55
CA LYS A 272 26.39 -50.29 -11.32
C LYS A 272 27.85 -50.40 -10.91
N GLY A 273 28.17 -51.27 -9.94
CA GLY A 273 29.52 -51.53 -9.44
C GLY A 273 29.95 -50.59 -8.32
N TYR A 274 29.02 -49.87 -7.69
CA TYR A 274 29.29 -49.09 -6.48
C TYR A 274 28.96 -49.93 -5.26
N ILE A 275 29.90 -50.08 -4.34
CA ILE A 275 29.80 -50.96 -3.18
C ILE A 275 29.93 -50.17 -1.89
N ASP A 276 29.48 -50.76 -0.77
CA ASP A 276 29.66 -50.20 0.57
C ASP A 276 28.99 -48.82 0.76
N LEU A 277 27.72 -48.70 0.34
CA LEU A 277 26.92 -47.51 0.60
C LEU A 277 26.69 -47.36 2.10
N SER A 278 27.21 -46.28 2.68
CA SER A 278 26.98 -45.90 4.07
C SER A 278 26.43 -44.49 4.17
N PHE A 279 25.59 -44.26 5.18
CA PHE A 279 25.05 -42.95 5.53
C PHE A 279 25.66 -42.49 6.85
N GLU A 280 26.03 -41.21 6.90
CA GLU A 280 26.46 -40.56 8.14
C GLU A 280 25.25 -40.16 9.00
N THR A 281 25.51 -39.58 10.16
CA THR A 281 24.45 -39.09 11.05
C THR A 281 23.64 -38.00 10.35
N PRO A 282 22.29 -38.12 10.31
CA PRO A 282 21.45 -37.12 9.65
C PRO A 282 21.40 -35.81 10.45
N GLU A 283 21.46 -34.70 9.74
CA GLU A 283 21.22 -33.35 10.26
C GLU A 283 19.71 -33.06 10.19
N MET A 284 19.11 -32.72 11.33
CA MET A 284 17.68 -32.42 11.44
C MET A 284 17.48 -30.96 11.84
N GLU A 285 17.46 -30.08 10.85
CA GLU A 285 17.09 -28.66 11.02
C GLU A 285 15.68 -28.42 10.45
N HIS A 286 15.53 -27.59 9.43
CA HIS A 286 14.27 -27.37 8.71
C HIS A 286 13.91 -28.54 7.78
N ASP A 287 14.92 -29.27 7.32
CA ASP A 287 14.84 -30.41 6.41
C ASP A 287 15.83 -31.49 6.85
N VAL A 288 15.60 -32.74 6.45
CA VAL A 288 16.49 -33.85 6.81
C VAL A 288 17.62 -33.93 5.80
N ARG A 289 18.87 -33.76 6.23
CA ARG A 289 20.04 -33.91 5.36
C ARG A 289 20.89 -35.08 5.82
N VAL A 290 21.36 -35.89 4.89
CA VAL A 290 22.19 -37.04 5.20
C VAL A 290 23.35 -37.12 4.22
N ALA A 291 24.58 -37.13 4.73
CA ALA A 291 25.76 -37.40 3.93
C ALA A 291 25.87 -38.90 3.66
N PHE A 292 26.35 -39.26 2.47
CA PHE A 292 26.60 -40.63 2.09
C PHE A 292 28.00 -40.81 1.55
N THR A 293 28.54 -42.02 1.73
CA THR A 293 29.77 -42.45 1.09
C THR A 293 29.54 -43.78 0.38
N VAL A 294 30.19 -43.96 -0.77
CA VAL A 294 30.15 -45.19 -1.54
C VAL A 294 31.49 -45.41 -2.25
N LYS A 295 31.91 -46.65 -2.41
CA LYS A 295 33.18 -47.01 -3.06
C LYS A 295 32.95 -47.44 -4.50
N ASP A 296 33.79 -46.99 -5.41
CA ASP A 296 33.80 -47.50 -6.78
C ASP A 296 34.56 -48.82 -6.85
N GLY A 297 33.85 -49.91 -7.13
CA GLY A 297 34.43 -51.24 -7.25
C GLY A 297 34.84 -51.61 -8.67
N LYS A 298 34.75 -50.70 -9.65
CA LYS A 298 35.18 -50.97 -11.04
C LYS A 298 36.56 -50.42 -11.33
N ASP A 299 37.47 -51.31 -11.68
CA ASP A 299 38.80 -50.96 -12.17
C ASP A 299 38.73 -50.31 -13.56
N GLY A 300 39.52 -49.25 -13.75
CA GLY A 300 39.65 -48.56 -15.04
C GLY A 300 38.56 -47.54 -15.38
N ARG A 301 37.63 -47.23 -14.46
CA ARG A 301 36.68 -46.13 -14.63
C ARG A 301 37.32 -44.79 -14.25
N GLU A 302 37.23 -43.80 -15.14
CA GLU A 302 37.71 -42.45 -14.82
C GLU A 302 36.85 -41.76 -13.75
N GLU A 303 37.46 -40.85 -12.98
CA GLU A 303 36.79 -40.10 -11.91
C GLU A 303 35.50 -39.41 -12.40
N TYR A 304 35.58 -38.75 -13.55
CA TYR A 304 34.45 -38.01 -14.11
C TYR A 304 33.25 -38.92 -14.40
N ASP A 305 33.51 -40.05 -15.07
CA ASP A 305 32.49 -41.04 -15.40
C ASP A 305 31.88 -41.65 -14.15
N SER A 306 32.70 -41.92 -13.13
CA SER A 306 32.24 -42.45 -11.85
C SER A 306 31.28 -41.49 -11.16
N ARG A 307 31.62 -40.20 -11.09
CA ARG A 307 30.74 -39.18 -10.50
C ARG A 307 29.44 -39.01 -11.27
N MET A 308 29.51 -38.94 -12.60
CA MET A 308 28.34 -38.68 -13.44
C MET A 308 27.38 -39.87 -13.48
N GLN A 309 27.91 -41.09 -13.50
CA GLN A 309 27.09 -42.30 -13.47
C GLN A 309 26.43 -42.49 -12.09
N LEU A 310 27.15 -42.24 -10.98
CA LEU A 310 26.56 -42.29 -9.65
C LEU A 310 25.44 -41.27 -9.49
N LYS A 311 25.69 -40.02 -9.90
CA LYS A 311 24.70 -38.94 -9.88
C LYS A 311 23.42 -39.33 -10.63
N LYS A 312 23.54 -39.80 -11.88
CA LYS A 312 22.40 -40.26 -12.68
C LYS A 312 21.64 -41.41 -12.03
N SER A 313 22.35 -42.36 -11.42
CA SER A 313 21.74 -43.50 -10.74
C SER A 313 20.94 -43.08 -9.50
N ILE A 314 21.48 -42.18 -8.68
CA ILE A 314 20.80 -41.64 -7.50
C ILE A 314 19.58 -40.81 -7.91
N GLU A 315 19.75 -39.86 -8.83
CA GLU A 315 18.66 -39.00 -9.32
C GLU A 315 17.53 -39.82 -9.95
N GLY A 316 17.87 -40.86 -10.73
CA GLY A 316 16.88 -41.77 -11.32
C GLY A 316 16.10 -42.58 -10.29
N ALA A 317 16.79 -43.09 -9.25
CA ALA A 317 16.15 -43.87 -8.19
C ALA A 317 15.26 -43.03 -7.27
N LEU A 318 15.59 -41.75 -7.08
CA LEU A 318 14.88 -40.85 -6.17
C LEU A 318 13.84 -39.95 -6.85
N ARG A 319 13.69 -40.03 -8.18
CA ARG A 319 12.81 -39.12 -8.95
C ARG A 319 11.36 -39.11 -8.47
N SER A 320 10.84 -40.23 -7.96
CA SER A 320 9.46 -40.36 -7.48
C SER A 320 9.33 -40.40 -5.95
N THR A 321 10.33 -39.89 -5.22
CA THR A 321 10.39 -39.94 -3.76
C THR A 321 10.53 -38.53 -3.17
N ASN A 322 10.41 -38.42 -1.86
CA ASN A 322 10.63 -37.17 -1.13
C ASN A 322 12.12 -36.83 -0.90
N TRP A 323 13.04 -37.53 -1.56
CA TRP A 323 14.49 -37.34 -1.42
C TRP A 323 15.11 -36.81 -2.72
N HIS A 324 16.15 -36.01 -2.59
CA HIS A 324 16.91 -35.52 -3.74
C HIS A 324 18.39 -35.37 -3.43
N LEU A 325 19.23 -35.50 -4.47
CA LEU A 325 20.65 -35.20 -4.37
C LEU A 325 20.84 -33.67 -4.30
N MET A 326 21.66 -33.20 -3.37
CA MET A 326 21.92 -31.78 -3.23
C MET A 326 22.78 -31.23 -4.40
N SER A 327 22.72 -29.91 -4.60
CA SER A 327 23.35 -29.21 -5.73
C SER A 327 24.88 -29.14 -5.65
N ASP A 328 25.46 -29.38 -4.47
CA ASP A 328 26.89 -29.59 -4.25
C ASP A 328 27.40 -30.86 -4.96
N GLY A 329 26.49 -31.78 -5.29
CA GLY A 329 26.74 -32.92 -6.16
C GLY A 329 27.55 -34.01 -5.48
N VAL A 330 28.29 -34.75 -6.30
CA VAL A 330 29.12 -35.89 -5.87
C VAL A 330 30.58 -35.48 -5.99
N THR A 331 31.36 -35.70 -4.93
CA THR A 331 32.82 -35.55 -4.91
C THR A 331 33.47 -36.93 -4.98
N TYR A 332 34.67 -37.01 -5.55
CA TYR A 332 35.45 -38.24 -5.67
C TYR A 332 36.83 -38.04 -5.05
N ARG A 333 37.30 -39.03 -4.30
CA ARG A 333 38.65 -39.05 -3.72
C ARG A 333 39.13 -40.48 -3.55
N LEU A 334 40.17 -40.87 -4.30
CA LEU A 334 40.83 -42.18 -4.19
C LEU A 334 39.85 -43.37 -4.24
N GLY A 335 38.88 -43.34 -5.16
CA GLY A 335 37.88 -44.41 -5.30
C GLY A 335 36.68 -44.31 -4.36
N ILE A 336 36.64 -43.32 -3.45
CA ILE A 336 35.51 -43.05 -2.57
C ILE A 336 34.72 -41.87 -3.13
N LEU A 337 33.41 -42.05 -3.31
CA LEU A 337 32.48 -41.00 -3.69
C LEU A 337 31.65 -40.56 -2.49
N MET A 338 31.52 -39.26 -2.32
CA MET A 338 30.78 -38.66 -1.22
C MET A 338 29.77 -37.64 -1.75
N GLY A 339 28.64 -37.51 -1.08
CA GLY A 339 27.63 -36.50 -1.41
C GLY A 339 26.60 -36.35 -0.31
N ARG A 340 25.61 -35.48 -0.52
CA ARG A 340 24.52 -35.23 0.43
C ARG A 340 23.16 -35.40 -0.21
N LEU A 341 22.26 -36.05 0.51
CA LEU A 341 20.85 -36.19 0.17
C LEU A 341 20.01 -35.31 1.08
N ARG A 342 18.97 -34.69 0.51
CA ARG A 342 18.00 -33.86 1.21
C ARG A 342 16.62 -34.48 1.13
N GLY A 343 15.98 -34.66 2.27
CA GLY A 343 14.64 -35.20 2.44
C GLY A 343 13.64 -34.11 2.84
N TYR A 344 12.49 -34.10 2.18
CA TYR A 344 11.40 -33.15 2.44
C TYR A 344 10.21 -33.85 3.12
N GLU A 345 9.61 -33.18 4.11
CA GLU A 345 8.43 -33.70 4.84
C GLU A 345 7.20 -32.80 4.73
N ARG A 346 7.40 -31.47 4.73
CA ARG A 346 6.32 -30.47 4.67
C ARG A 346 5.70 -30.42 3.28
N GLU A 347 4.39 -30.23 3.21
CA GLU A 347 3.62 -30.20 1.96
C GLU A 347 4.10 -29.09 1.00
N GLU A 348 4.37 -27.90 1.52
CA GLU A 348 4.94 -26.77 0.77
C GLU A 348 6.28 -27.10 0.10
N ASP A 349 7.15 -27.82 0.80
CA ASP A 349 8.47 -28.19 0.28
C ASP A 349 8.38 -29.30 -0.76
N LEU A 350 7.42 -30.23 -0.60
CA LEU A 350 7.11 -31.25 -1.60
C LEU A 350 6.53 -30.63 -2.88
N LEU A 351 5.70 -29.59 -2.78
CA LEU A 351 5.21 -28.84 -3.94
C LEU A 351 6.37 -28.23 -4.73
N LYS A 352 7.29 -27.53 -4.05
CA LYS A 352 8.51 -26.97 -4.67
C LYS A 352 9.38 -28.04 -5.31
N LEU A 353 9.47 -29.23 -4.71
CA LEU A 353 10.19 -30.37 -5.28
C LEU A 353 9.54 -30.84 -6.59
N VAL A 354 8.22 -31.03 -6.60
CA VAL A 354 7.47 -31.45 -7.79
C VAL A 354 7.56 -30.40 -8.90
N GLU A 355 7.48 -29.11 -8.58
CA GLU A 355 7.65 -28.02 -9.55
C GLU A 355 9.04 -28.03 -10.19
N ARG A 356 10.10 -28.18 -9.38
CA ARG A 356 11.49 -28.30 -9.86
C ARG A 356 11.69 -29.51 -10.76
N GLN A 357 11.09 -30.66 -10.41
CA GLN A 357 11.15 -31.86 -11.24
C GLN A 357 10.36 -31.69 -12.55
N SER A 358 9.23 -30.97 -12.50
CA SER A 358 8.40 -30.66 -13.68
C SER A 358 9.12 -29.72 -14.66
N THR A 359 9.87 -28.74 -14.13
CA THR A 359 10.67 -27.79 -14.94
C THR A 359 11.95 -28.43 -15.49
N ALA A 360 12.68 -29.23 -14.70
CA ALA A 360 13.85 -29.97 -15.16
C ALA A 360 13.51 -30.98 -16.27
N SER A 361 12.30 -31.56 -16.25
CA SER A 361 11.81 -32.45 -17.30
C SER A 361 11.44 -31.73 -18.60
N LYS A 362 11.19 -30.41 -18.57
CA LYS A 362 10.93 -29.59 -19.78
C LYS A 362 12.23 -29.12 -20.44
N VAL A 363 13.27 -28.83 -19.66
CA VAL A 363 14.58 -28.37 -20.18
C VAL A 363 15.35 -29.51 -20.86
N SER A 364 15.06 -30.77 -20.54
CA SER A 364 15.70 -31.94 -21.15
C SER A 364 15.04 -32.43 -22.45
N ILE A 365 14.01 -31.73 -22.97
CA ILE A 365 13.26 -32.10 -24.19
C ILE A 365 13.54 -31.15 -25.36
N ASN A 366 14.24 -30.03 -25.17
CA ASN A 366 14.69 -29.20 -26.28
C ASN A 366 16.14 -29.56 -26.67
N PRO A 367 16.36 -30.23 -27.83
CA PRO A 367 17.69 -30.57 -28.32
C PRO A 367 18.50 -29.33 -28.73
#